data_AF-A0A2N2N490-F1
#
_entry.id   AF-A0A2N2N490-F1
#
_cell.length_a   1.000
_cell.length_b   1.000
_cell.length_c   1.000
_cell.angle_alpha   90.00
_cell.angle_beta   90.00
_cell.angle_gamma   90.00
#
_symmetry.space_group_name_H-M   'P 1'
#
loop_
_entity.id
_entity.type
_entity.pdbx_description
1 polymer ?
#
loop_
_entity_poly.entity_id
_entity_poly.type
_entity_poly.pdbx_seq_one_letter_code
_entity_poly.pdbx_strand_id
1 'polypeptide(L)'
;MEKKLRLTLTLSTAGTIFVLFPVLAPIGFSIINLFSNGKFLLDFLMPAELGLLVMIGGGLLIWAALRSKSHLKWIAWSFGFAILLVVVSQALAGITGLASGSIDPSGWPYIIVLGGIIGYDIAVILLGIGGVLLCQTLLRTKK
;
A
#
# COMPACT_ATOMS: atom_id res chain seq x y z
N MET A 1 17.30 -0.91 27.13
CA MET A 1 16.24 -1.59 26.35
C MET A 1 15.22 -0.63 25.76
N GLU A 2 14.80 0.43 26.47
CA GLU A 2 13.80 1.38 25.97
C GLU A 2 14.11 2.08 24.64
N LYS A 3 15.34 2.58 24.42
CA LYS A 3 15.68 3.32 23.18
C LYS A 3 15.50 2.47 21.92
N LYS A 4 15.88 1.19 21.98
CA LYS A 4 15.72 0.24 20.86
C LYS A 4 14.24 -0.02 20.58
N LEU A 5 13.42 -0.20 21.63
CA LEU A 5 11.98 -0.39 21.50
C LEU A 5 11.28 0.86 20.94
N ARG A 6 11.63 2.06 21.44
CA ARG A 6 11.10 3.33 20.94
C ARG A 6 11.37 3.51 19.45
N LEU A 7 12.60 3.23 19.01
CA LEU A 7 12.95 3.30 17.60
C LEU A 7 12.11 2.33 16.77
N THR A 8 12.02 1.06 17.15
CA THR A 8 11.22 0.06 16.40
C THR A 8 9.75 0.45 16.33
N LEU A 9 9.21 1.04 17.41
CA LEU A 9 7.84 1.55 17.44
C LEU A 9 7.68 2.73 16.47
N THR A 10 8.57 3.72 16.48
CA THR A 10 8.53 4.85 15.55
C THR A 10 8.58 4.38 14.10
N LEU A 11 9.46 3.43 13.77
CA LEU A 11 9.53 2.87 12.43
C LEU A 11 8.23 2.15 12.04
N SER A 12 7.68 1.34 12.95
CA SER A 12 6.42 0.62 12.71
C SER A 12 5.25 1.58 12.49
N THR A 13 5.16 2.64 13.31
CA THR A 13 4.09 3.65 13.20
C THR A 13 4.24 4.47 11.92
N ALA A 14 5.44 4.98 11.62
CA ALA A 14 5.68 5.75 10.40
C ALA A 14 5.43 4.90 9.15
N GLY A 15 5.92 3.66 9.14
CA GLY A 15 5.68 2.71 8.05
C GLY A 15 4.19 2.41 7.85
N THR A 16 3.44 2.21 8.94
CA THR A 16 1.99 1.98 8.87
C THR A 16 1.25 3.19 8.30
N ILE A 17 1.61 4.41 8.71
CA ILE A 17 1.00 5.65 8.19
C ILE A 17 1.28 5.79 6.69
N PHE A 18 2.52 5.57 6.26
CA PHE A 18 2.89 5.68 4.85
C PHE A 18 2.22 4.64 3.96
N VAL A 19 1.96 3.44 4.46
CA VAL A 19 1.24 2.39 3.72
C VAL A 19 -0.27 2.66 3.67
N LEU A 20 -0.87 3.14 4.77
CA LEU A 20 -2.31 3.41 4.83
C LEU A 20 -2.69 4.72 4.14
N PHE A 21 -1.78 5.70 4.06
CA PHE A 21 -2.08 6.99 3.43
C PHE A 21 -2.55 6.84 1.97
N PRO A 22 -1.87 6.09 1.08
CA PRO A 22 -2.34 5.82 -0.28
C PRO A 22 -3.73 5.17 -0.36
N VAL A 23 -4.10 4.35 0.62
CA VAL A 23 -5.42 3.70 0.67
C VAL A 23 -6.51 4.68 1.12
N LEU A 24 -6.18 5.59 2.04
CA LEU A 24 -7.12 6.57 2.58
C LEU A 24 -7.26 7.82 1.69
N ALA A 25 -6.21 8.17 0.94
CA ALA A 25 -6.19 9.31 0.02
C ALA A 25 -7.38 9.34 -0.94
N PRO A 26 -7.68 8.29 -1.72
CA PRO A 26 -8.79 8.33 -2.67
C PRO A 26 -10.14 8.54 -1.98
N ILE A 27 -10.34 8.00 -0.77
CA ILE A 27 -11.55 8.24 0.03
C ILE A 27 -11.64 9.73 0.42
N GLY A 28 -10.54 10.28 0.93
CA GLY A 28 -10.47 11.70 1.33
C GLY A 28 -10.73 12.65 0.16
N PHE A 29 -10.06 12.43 -0.98
CA PHE A 29 -10.27 13.23 -2.19
C PHE A 29 -11.69 13.08 -2.74
N SER A 30 -12.28 11.88 -2.69
CA SER A 30 -13.67 11.66 -3.11
C SER A 30 -14.65 12.49 -2.28
N ILE A 31 -14.45 12.54 -0.96
CA ILE A 31 -15.30 13.32 -0.04
C ILE A 31 -15.14 14.81 -0.32
N ILE A 32 -13.91 15.30 -0.48
CA ILE A 32 -13.65 16.71 -0.82
C ILE A 32 -14.33 17.07 -2.15
N ASN A 33 -14.21 16.21 -3.17
CA ASN A 33 -14.82 16.44 -4.47
C ASN A 33 -16.36 16.40 -4.42
N LEU A 34 -16.94 15.60 -3.53
CA LEU A 34 -18.37 15.57 -3.30
C LEU A 34 -18.88 16.91 -2.77
N PHE A 35 -18.18 17.52 -1.80
CA PHE A 35 -18.56 18.82 -1.26
C PHE A 35 -18.26 19.98 -2.21
N SER A 36 -17.17 19.91 -2.97
CA SER A 36 -16.76 20.99 -3.88
C SER A 36 -17.51 20.99 -5.22
N ASN A 37 -17.76 19.80 -5.79
CA ASN A 37 -18.27 19.66 -7.16
C ASN A 37 -19.56 18.82 -7.26
N GLY A 38 -20.10 18.34 -6.14
CA GLY A 38 -21.31 17.50 -6.11
C GLY A 38 -21.13 16.10 -6.70
N LYS A 39 -19.89 15.70 -7.01
CA LYS A 39 -19.59 14.40 -7.65
C LYS A 39 -18.67 13.58 -6.76
N PHE A 40 -19.12 12.38 -6.40
CA PHE A 40 -18.27 11.38 -5.75
C PHE A 40 -17.50 10.61 -6.83
N LEU A 41 -16.20 10.88 -6.95
CA LEU A 41 -15.30 10.19 -7.87
C LEU A 41 -14.20 9.52 -7.06
N LEU A 42 -14.26 8.19 -6.98
CA LEU A 42 -13.26 7.41 -6.28
C LEU A 42 -12.18 6.97 -7.25
N ASP A 43 -11.00 7.55 -7.07
CA ASP A 43 -9.82 7.22 -7.86
C ASP A 43 -9.12 5.97 -7.32
N PHE A 44 -9.50 4.81 -7.86
CA PHE A 44 -8.89 3.52 -7.49
C PHE A 44 -7.47 3.34 -8.05
N LEU A 45 -6.97 4.23 -8.92
CA LEU A 45 -5.60 4.17 -9.45
C LEU A 45 -4.61 4.90 -8.55
N MET A 46 -5.09 5.89 -7.79
CA MET A 46 -4.26 6.72 -6.90
C MET A 46 -3.35 5.93 -5.92
N PRO A 47 -3.76 4.80 -5.31
CA PRO A 47 -2.84 4.01 -4.48
C PRO A 47 -1.60 3.55 -5.24
N ALA A 48 -1.76 3.13 -6.50
CA ALA A 48 -0.65 2.70 -7.35
C ALA A 48 0.23 3.88 -7.79
N GLU A 49 -0.34 5.08 -7.98
CA GLU A 49 0.42 6.31 -8.24
C GLU A 49 1.29 6.72 -7.05
N LEU A 50 0.77 6.52 -5.83
CA LEU A 50 1.49 6.73 -4.58
C LEU A 50 2.33 5.49 -4.18
N GLY A 51 2.64 4.60 -5.13
CA GLY A 51 3.39 3.37 -4.89
C GLY A 51 4.76 3.59 -4.22
N LEU A 52 5.38 4.76 -4.42
CA LEU A 52 6.64 5.12 -3.76
C LEU A 52 6.47 5.30 -2.23
N LEU A 53 5.33 5.85 -1.78
CA LEU A 53 5.00 5.91 -0.34
C LEU A 53 4.82 4.52 0.24
N VAL A 54 4.14 3.63 -0.50
CA VAL A 54 3.99 2.21 -0.09
C VAL A 54 5.34 1.50 -0.04
N MET A 55 6.26 1.76 -0.98
CA MET A 55 7.62 1.21 -0.96
C MET A 55 8.40 1.65 0.28
N ILE A 56 8.40 2.96 0.57
CA ILE A 56 9.10 3.49 1.75
C ILE A 56 8.45 2.93 3.02
N GLY A 57 7.12 2.98 3.12
CA GLY A 57 6.37 2.49 4.27
C GLY A 57 6.56 0.98 4.52
N GLY A 58 6.49 0.17 3.47
CA GLY A 58 6.75 -1.26 3.52
C GLY A 58 8.20 -1.58 3.92
N GLY A 59 9.18 -0.84 3.40
CA GLY A 59 10.57 -0.96 3.82
C GLY A 59 10.77 -0.67 5.33
N LEU A 60 10.12 0.37 5.84
CA LEU A 60 10.13 0.69 7.28
C LEU A 60 9.49 -0.43 8.12
N LEU A 61 8.37 -1.00 7.66
CA LEU A 61 7.68 -2.12 8.33
C LEU A 61 8.53 -3.39 8.33
N ILE A 62 9.18 -3.72 7.21
CA ILE A 62 10.12 -4.87 7.13
C ILE A 62 11.26 -4.68 8.12
N TRP A 63 11.85 -3.49 8.16
CA TRP A 63 12.93 -3.21 9.10
C TRP A 63 12.47 -3.32 10.56
N ALA A 64 11.29 -2.79 10.88
CA ALA A 64 10.70 -2.91 12.21
C ALA A 64 10.42 -4.37 12.58
N ALA A 65 9.87 -5.16 11.65
CA ALA A 65 9.57 -6.58 11.83
C ALA A 65 10.83 -7.44 12.00
N LEU A 66 11.91 -7.13 11.27
CA LEU A 66 13.21 -7.78 11.44
C LEU A 66 13.80 -7.51 12.82
N ARG A 67 13.73 -6.26 13.30
CA ARG A 67 14.23 -5.91 14.63
C ARG A 67 13.44 -6.53 15.78
N SER A 68 12.12 -6.66 15.62
CA SER A 68 11.23 -7.23 16.63
C SER A 68 11.08 -8.74 16.53
N LYS A 69 11.53 -9.35 15.41
CA LYS A 69 11.30 -10.75 15.04
C LYS A 69 9.82 -11.15 15.08
N SER A 70 8.93 -10.19 14.82
CA SER A 70 7.48 -10.35 14.93
C SER A 70 6.80 -9.95 13.61
N HIS A 71 5.77 -10.69 13.21
CA HIS A 71 4.94 -10.45 12.01
C HIS A 71 5.71 -10.36 10.67
N LEU A 72 6.99 -10.73 10.63
CA LEU A 72 7.84 -10.62 9.43
C LEU A 72 7.28 -11.37 8.23
N LYS A 73 6.81 -12.61 8.40
CA LYS A 73 6.26 -13.40 7.29
C LYS A 73 5.06 -12.71 6.66
N TRP A 74 4.13 -12.21 7.48
CA TRP A 74 2.95 -11.48 7.01
C TRP A 74 3.37 -10.23 6.24
N ILE A 75 4.20 -9.38 6.85
CA ILE A 75 4.63 -8.11 6.25
C ILE A 75 5.43 -8.36 4.96
N ALA A 76 6.32 -9.35 4.94
CA ALA A 76 7.12 -9.70 3.77
C ALA A 76 6.29 -10.23 2.60
N TRP A 77 5.32 -11.12 2.87
CA TRP A 77 4.44 -11.62 1.82
C TRP A 77 3.53 -10.51 1.29
N SER A 78 2.85 -9.75 2.16
CA SER A 78 1.98 -8.65 1.73
C SER A 78 2.76 -7.59 0.93
N PHE A 79 3.97 -7.22 1.39
CA PHE A 79 4.79 -6.25 0.68
C PHE A 79 5.32 -6.79 -0.65
N GLY A 80 5.79 -8.04 -0.69
CA GLY A 80 6.25 -8.69 -1.91
C GLY A 80 5.16 -8.81 -2.96
N PHE A 81 3.95 -9.21 -2.57
CA PHE A 81 2.80 -9.24 -3.47
C PHE A 81 2.41 -7.86 -3.97
N ALA A 82 2.41 -6.83 -3.10
CA ALA A 82 2.13 -5.46 -3.52
C ALA A 82 3.13 -5.00 -4.59
N ILE A 83 4.44 -5.19 -4.38
CA ILE A 83 5.46 -4.83 -5.37
C ILE A 83 5.25 -5.60 -6.68
N LEU A 84 5.05 -6.91 -6.59
CA LEU A 84 4.88 -7.75 -7.78
C LEU A 84 3.68 -7.29 -8.62
N LEU A 85 2.53 -7.11 -7.97
CA LEU A 85 1.28 -6.74 -8.65
C LEU A 85 1.36 -5.36 -9.28
N VAL A 86 1.92 -4.35 -8.58
CA VAL A 86 2.03 -3.01 -9.17
C VAL A 86 3.04 -2.99 -10.32
N VAL A 87 4.19 -3.65 -10.19
CA VAL A 87 5.21 -3.67 -11.25
C VAL A 87 4.70 -4.40 -12.49
N VAL A 88 4.08 -5.57 -12.32
CA VAL A 88 3.50 -6.33 -13.43
C VAL A 88 2.38 -5.55 -14.11
N SER A 89 1.49 -4.91 -13.35
CA SER A 89 0.38 -4.13 -13.91
C SER A 89 0.88 -2.92 -14.70
N GLN A 90 1.85 -2.18 -14.15
CA GLN A 90 2.42 -1.01 -14.82
C GLN A 90 3.23 -1.40 -16.07
N ALA A 91 4.02 -2.48 -15.99
CA ALA A 91 4.74 -3.00 -17.15
C ALA A 91 3.79 -3.44 -18.26
N LEU A 92 2.73 -4.19 -17.91
CA LEU A 92 1.73 -4.64 -18.88
C LEU A 92 1.00 -3.44 -19.51
N ALA A 93 0.59 -2.46 -18.72
CA ALA A 93 -0.05 -1.24 -19.21
C ALA A 93 0.87 -0.45 -20.15
N GLY A 94 2.17 -0.40 -19.85
CA GLY A 94 3.18 0.24 -20.69
C GLY A 94 3.39 -0.46 -22.04
N ILE A 95 3.55 -1.79 -22.05
CA ILE A 95 3.84 -2.54 -23.29
C ILE A 95 2.61 -2.70 -24.20
N THR A 96 1.41 -2.72 -23.63
CA THR A 96 0.15 -2.88 -24.40
C THR A 96 -0.35 -1.55 -24.95
N GLY A 97 0.22 -0.42 -24.49
CA GLY A 97 -0.23 0.91 -24.85
C GLY A 97 -1.48 1.39 -24.10
N LEU A 98 -1.94 0.64 -23.09
CA LEU A 98 -2.99 1.06 -22.16
C LEU A 98 -2.58 2.33 -21.40
N ALA A 99 -1.30 2.43 -21.00
CA ALA A 99 -0.77 3.59 -20.32
C ALA A 99 -0.67 4.84 -21.23
N SER A 100 -0.47 4.65 -22.53
CA SER A 100 -0.42 5.75 -23.52
C SER A 100 -1.79 6.11 -24.08
N GLY A 101 -2.85 5.37 -23.74
CA GLY A 101 -4.18 5.54 -24.32
C GLY A 101 -4.24 5.19 -25.81
N SER A 102 -3.27 4.41 -26.32
CA SER A 102 -3.22 4.03 -27.74
C SER A 102 -4.14 2.84 -28.06
N ILE A 103 -4.64 2.15 -27.04
CA ILE A 103 -5.68 1.15 -27.14
C ILE A 103 -6.84 1.51 -26.22
N ASP A 104 -8.06 1.22 -26.64
CA ASP A 104 -9.24 1.39 -25.80
C ASP A 104 -9.11 0.53 -24.53
N PRO A 105 -9.54 1.02 -23.35
CA PRO A 105 -9.48 0.30 -22.08
C PRO A 105 -10.47 -0.87 -22.05
N SER A 106 -10.16 -1.91 -22.83
CA SER A 106 -11.01 -3.05 -23.08
C SER A 106 -10.17 -4.31 -23.36
N GLY A 107 -10.83 -5.47 -23.35
CA GLY A 107 -10.18 -6.76 -23.62
C GLY A 107 -9.36 -7.31 -22.45
N TRP A 108 -8.63 -8.39 -22.74
CA TRP A 108 -7.88 -9.13 -21.73
C TRP A 108 -6.75 -8.31 -21.04
N PRO A 109 -6.01 -7.40 -21.71
CA PRO A 109 -4.94 -6.67 -21.03
C PRO A 109 -5.49 -5.72 -19.97
N TYR A 110 -6.62 -5.06 -20.27
CA TYR A 110 -7.31 -4.20 -19.32
C TYR A 110 -7.78 -4.97 -18.09
N ILE A 111 -8.36 -6.16 -18.28
CA ILE A 111 -8.82 -7.01 -17.16
C ILE A 111 -7.65 -7.42 -16.25
N ILE A 112 -6.51 -7.80 -16.83
CA ILE A 112 -5.33 -8.20 -16.04
C ILE A 112 -4.77 -7.00 -15.26
N VAL A 113 -4.63 -5.84 -15.91
CA VAL A 113 -4.13 -4.62 -15.24
C VAL A 113 -5.07 -4.20 -14.10
N LEU A 114 -6.37 -4.16 -14.37
CA LEU A 114 -7.37 -3.78 -13.37
C LEU A 114 -7.40 -4.78 -12.20
N GLY A 115 -7.40 -6.08 -12.49
CA GLY A 115 -7.32 -7.11 -11.46
C GLY A 115 -6.02 -7.06 -10.66
N GLY A 116 -4.90 -6.73 -11.31
CA GLY A 116 -3.61 -6.54 -10.66
C GLY A 116 -3.59 -5.32 -9.73
N ILE A 117 -4.18 -4.20 -10.12
CA ILE A 117 -4.33 -3.01 -9.28
C ILE A 117 -5.24 -3.29 -8.08
N ILE A 118 -6.38 -3.95 -8.28
CA ILE A 118 -7.27 -4.35 -7.17
C ILE A 118 -6.53 -5.29 -6.21
N GLY A 119 -5.79 -6.26 -6.74
CA GLY A 119 -4.97 -7.15 -5.93
C GLY A 119 -3.87 -6.41 -5.17
N TYR A 120 -3.26 -5.40 -5.80
CA TYR A 120 -2.29 -4.51 -5.16
C TYR A 120 -2.93 -3.78 -3.97
N ASP A 121 -4.10 -3.16 -4.14
CA ASP A 121 -4.79 -2.45 -3.06
C ASP A 121 -5.08 -3.38 -1.87
N ILE A 122 -5.54 -4.60 -2.15
CA ILE A 122 -5.77 -5.62 -1.11
C ILE A 122 -4.45 -5.95 -0.40
N ALA A 123 -3.35 -6.13 -1.13
CA ALA A 123 -2.04 -6.42 -0.56
C ALA A 123 -1.53 -5.26 0.32
N VAL A 124 -1.75 -4.01 -0.11
CA VAL A 124 -1.41 -2.80 0.67
C VAL A 124 -2.25 -2.69 1.93
N ILE A 125 -3.55 -2.99 1.87
CA ILE A 125 -4.43 -3.04 3.05
C ILE A 125 -3.92 -4.11 4.04
N LEU A 126 -3.60 -5.31 3.56
CA LEU A 126 -3.05 -6.39 4.41
C LEU A 126 -1.70 -6.01 5.02
N LEU A 127 -0.86 -5.29 4.28
CA LEU A 127 0.41 -4.74 4.77
C LEU A 127 0.17 -3.70 5.88
N GLY A 128 -0.80 -2.80 5.70
CA GLY A 128 -1.21 -1.83 6.71
C GLY A 128 -1.74 -2.49 7.98
N ILE A 129 -2.59 -3.50 7.85
CA ILE A 129 -3.07 -4.32 8.98
C ILE A 129 -1.89 -4.98 9.69
N GLY A 130 -0.95 -5.57 8.96
CA GLY A 130 0.28 -6.14 9.51
C GLY A 130 1.11 -5.11 10.31
N GLY A 131 1.21 -3.87 9.82
CA GLY A 131 1.86 -2.76 10.52
C GLY A 131 1.16 -2.37 11.82
N VAL A 132 -0.18 -2.33 11.83
CA VAL A 132 -0.98 -2.08 13.05
C VAL A 132 -0.77 -3.19 14.08
N LEU A 133 -0.85 -4.47 13.67
CA LEU A 133 -0.62 -5.61 14.55
C LEU A 133 0.80 -5.63 15.13
N LEU A 134 1.80 -5.26 14.32
CA LEU A 134 3.17 -5.10 14.78
C LEU A 134 3.27 -3.98 15.84
N CYS A 135 2.66 -2.82 15.62
CA CYS A 135 2.61 -1.74 16.62
C CYS A 135 1.96 -2.22 17.94
N GLN A 136 0.82 -2.91 17.86
CA GLN A 136 0.12 -3.44 19.04
C GLN A 136 0.99 -4.43 19.82
N THR A 137 1.70 -5.31 19.12
CA THR A 137 2.60 -6.31 19.73
C THR A 137 3.73 -5.62 20.48
N LEU A 138 4.35 -4.60 19.86
CA LEU A 138 5.43 -3.83 20.49
C LEU A 138 4.97 -3.05 21.72
N LEU A 139 3.74 -2.51 21.70
CA LEU A 139 3.15 -1.82 22.84
C LEU A 139 2.82 -2.76 24.00
N ARG A 140 2.37 -3.98 23.70
CA ARG A 140 2.10 -5.01 24.72
C ARG A 140 3.39 -5.48 25.40
N THR A 141 4.49 -5.61 24.66
CA THR A 141 5.80 -5.98 25.24
C THR A 141 6.42 -4.86 26.09
N LYS A 142 5.94 -3.62 25.98
CA LYS A 142 6.38 -2.49 26.80
C LYS A 142 5.73 -2.48 28.20
N LYS A 143 4.51 -3.01 28.32
CA LYS A 143 3.79 -3.14 29.59
C LYS A 143 4.39 -4.27 30.41
#